data_AF-A0AAD5L5Q4-F1
#
_entry.id   AF-A0AAD5L5Q4-F1
#
_cell.length_a   1.000
_cell.length_b   1.000
_cell.length_c   1.000
_cell.angle_alpha   90.00
_cell.angle_beta   90.00
_cell.angle_gamma   90.00
#
_symmetry.space_group_name_H-M   'P 1'
#
loop_
_entity.id
_entity.type
_entity.pdbx_description
1 polymer ?
#
loop_
_entity_poly.entity_id
_entity_poly.type
_entity_poly.pdbx_seq_one_letter_code
_entity_poly.pdbx_strand_id
1 'polypeptide(L)'
;MEASPACTYQGRPEVTHCSFYGDPHLVTFNGDFQTCKVAGAWPLIDNAYLAVSVTNEAVVPGSAATATTKITIIIKGGSDCAPERTYEAAVDSVPASFVDGSQWGGPLPPGSSALPSSALEHLVPVRIVDKEPGRHVEIHARHLGATLIVRQVGRYLTFAAKLPRDIAQQGAGREGLQLCVKGCPASERIDVATVLLGTGHGRHPSMPSSGRFYRSQTSESPSSLVKGMTRDAALALCREYNLTDYYLDSCMFDLMTTGDPSFSLAASRAQSDYLSLLPDAAYRLANRTWPLGASGSSSTASRGSLSLSASSSAASSVFPSAVREAHGPGRPSIITVCLVFVWTLMSLWNPLR
;
A
#
# COMPACT_ATOMS: atom_id res chain seq x y z
N MET A 1 -4.08 31.11 32.42
CA MET A 1 -4.04 29.65 32.24
C MET A 1 -3.98 29.42 30.74
N GLU A 2 -2.78 29.17 30.24
CA GLU A 2 -2.58 28.78 28.85
C GLU A 2 -3.19 27.39 28.68
N ALA A 3 -4.18 27.25 27.80
CA ALA A 3 -4.84 25.98 27.58
C ALA A 3 -3.79 24.97 27.11
N SER A 4 -3.67 23.82 27.79
CA SER A 4 -2.78 22.74 27.34
C SER A 4 -3.05 22.45 25.86
N PRO A 5 -2.03 22.37 25.01
CA PRO A 5 -2.24 22.18 23.58
C PRO A 5 -3.02 20.90 23.34
N ALA A 6 -4.03 20.98 22.46
CA ALA A 6 -4.73 19.79 22.01
C ALA A 6 -3.70 18.85 21.37
N CYS A 7 -3.46 17.69 21.99
CA CYS A 7 -2.44 16.72 21.62
C CYS A 7 -2.84 15.91 20.36
N THR A 8 -3.18 16.65 19.31
CA THR A 8 -3.66 16.18 18.02
C THR A 8 -2.88 16.94 16.96
N TYR A 9 -2.48 16.24 15.91
CA TYR A 9 -1.76 16.84 14.79
C TYR A 9 -2.56 17.96 14.11
N GLN A 10 -1.92 19.12 13.93
CA GLN A 10 -2.52 20.34 13.35
C GLN A 10 -1.88 20.75 12.02
N GLY A 11 -1.03 19.91 11.43
CA GLY A 11 -0.33 20.22 10.17
C GLY A 11 -1.20 19.97 8.94
N ARG A 12 -0.54 19.78 7.78
CA ARG A 12 -1.24 19.57 6.50
C ARG A 12 -1.98 18.22 6.50
N PRO A 13 -3.20 18.15 5.92
CA PRO A 13 -4.01 16.93 5.91
C PRO A 13 -3.55 15.89 4.89
N GLU A 14 -2.60 16.24 4.01
CA GLU A 14 -2.07 15.33 3.00
C GLU A 14 -1.37 14.15 3.67
N VAL A 15 -1.93 12.96 3.50
CA VAL A 15 -1.38 11.72 4.05
C VAL A 15 -0.66 10.91 2.97
N THR A 16 0.33 10.16 3.42
CA THR A 16 1.05 9.17 2.63
C THR A 16 1.10 7.82 3.36
N HIS A 17 1.49 6.78 2.63
CA HIS A 17 1.51 5.40 3.07
C HIS A 17 2.87 4.76 2.77
N CYS A 18 3.39 3.99 3.72
CA CYS A 18 4.45 3.03 3.49
C CYS A 18 3.96 1.64 3.88
N SER A 19 4.36 0.60 3.15
CA SER A 19 4.10 -0.80 3.52
C SER A 19 5.32 -1.67 3.30
N PHE A 20 5.45 -2.71 4.12
CA PHE A 20 6.54 -3.68 4.11
C PHE A 20 5.98 -5.07 4.46
N TYR A 21 6.00 -6.00 3.51
CA TYR A 21 5.34 -7.31 3.63
C TYR A 21 5.96 -8.32 2.66
N GLY A 22 5.74 -9.62 2.86
CA GLY A 22 6.25 -10.65 1.95
C GLY A 22 7.78 -10.79 1.94
N ASP A 23 8.37 -11.07 0.78
CA ASP A 23 9.84 -11.14 0.59
C ASP A 23 10.48 -9.81 0.20
N PRO A 24 10.84 -9.00 1.19
CA PRO A 24 9.94 -7.95 1.57
C PRO A 24 9.74 -6.96 0.43
N HIS A 25 8.48 -6.82 0.09
CA HIS A 25 7.95 -5.82 -0.82
C HIS A 25 7.73 -4.53 -0.05
N LEU A 26 8.36 -3.47 -0.53
CA LEU A 26 8.31 -2.14 0.01
C LEU A 26 7.48 -1.25 -0.91
N VAL A 27 6.47 -0.60 -0.33
CA VAL A 27 5.83 0.59 -0.93
C VAL A 27 6.35 1.80 -0.16
N THR A 28 7.05 2.71 -0.84
CA THR A 28 7.59 3.94 -0.20
C THR A 28 6.48 4.99 -0.01
N PHE A 29 6.75 6.01 0.80
CA PHE A 29 5.89 7.19 0.94
C PHE A 29 5.74 8.01 -0.35
N ASN A 30 6.56 7.76 -1.37
CA ASN A 30 6.40 8.37 -2.69
C ASN A 30 5.53 7.51 -3.63
N GLY A 31 5.13 6.31 -3.18
CA GLY A 31 4.34 5.36 -3.97
C GLY A 31 5.18 4.40 -4.81
N ASP A 32 6.51 4.39 -4.64
CA ASP A 32 7.38 3.48 -5.37
C ASP A 32 7.26 2.07 -4.80
N PHE A 33 7.09 1.07 -5.66
CA PHE A 33 7.10 -0.35 -5.30
C PHE A 33 8.46 -0.97 -5.59
N GLN A 34 9.01 -1.71 -4.63
CA GLN A 34 10.29 -2.39 -4.72
C GLN A 34 10.24 -3.73 -4.00
N THR A 35 10.91 -4.76 -4.53
CA THR A 35 11.16 -6.01 -3.82
C THR A 35 12.61 -6.03 -3.37
N CYS A 36 12.85 -6.38 -2.10
CA CYS A 36 14.13 -6.15 -1.46
C CYS A 36 14.62 -7.40 -0.73
N LYS A 37 15.91 -7.69 -0.82
CA LYS A 37 16.55 -8.71 0.02
C LYS A 37 16.64 -8.25 1.47
N VAL A 38 17.37 -7.15 1.73
CA VAL A 38 17.47 -6.45 3.02
C VAL A 38 17.50 -7.37 4.25
N ALA A 39 18.40 -8.36 4.22
CA ALA A 39 18.59 -9.32 5.31
C ALA A 39 19.16 -8.63 6.57
N GLY A 40 18.75 -9.08 7.76
CA GLY A 40 19.16 -8.47 9.03
C GLY A 40 18.30 -7.26 9.41
N ALA A 41 18.85 -6.34 10.21
CA ALA A 41 18.12 -5.20 10.75
C ALA A 41 18.20 -3.97 9.82
N TRP A 42 17.05 -3.38 9.49
CA TRP A 42 16.95 -2.21 8.59
C TRP A 42 15.96 -1.16 9.11
N PRO A 43 16.30 0.14 8.98
CA PRO A 43 15.40 1.23 9.34
C PRO A 43 14.37 1.48 8.23
N LEU A 44 13.08 1.27 8.53
CA LEU A 44 11.99 1.68 7.64
C LEU A 44 11.74 3.17 7.73
N ILE A 45 11.62 3.69 8.95
CA ILE A 45 11.37 5.10 9.25
C ILE A 45 12.39 5.55 10.29
N ASP A 46 13.07 6.67 10.08
CA ASP A 46 13.83 7.36 11.10
C ASP A 46 13.73 8.88 10.86
N ASN A 47 12.85 9.55 11.61
CA ASN A 47 12.67 11.00 11.57
C ASN A 47 12.70 11.59 13.00
N ALA A 48 12.31 12.86 13.18
CA ALA A 48 12.34 13.51 14.48
C ALA A 48 11.37 12.89 15.51
N TYR A 49 10.31 12.22 15.04
CA TYR A 49 9.18 11.78 15.89
C TYR A 49 9.02 10.26 15.96
N LEU A 50 9.52 9.53 14.97
CA LEU A 50 9.28 8.11 14.83
C LEU A 50 10.55 7.41 14.33
N ALA A 51 10.89 6.28 14.98
CA ALA A 51 11.81 5.30 14.44
C ALA A 51 11.11 3.95 14.31
N VAL A 52 11.22 3.32 13.15
CA VAL A 52 10.70 1.97 12.87
C VAL A 52 11.82 1.17 12.27
N SER A 53 12.15 0.06 12.92
CA SER A 53 13.16 -0.89 12.47
C SER A 53 12.54 -2.27 12.30
N VAL A 54 13.00 -2.99 11.28
CA VAL A 54 12.58 -4.36 10.99
C VAL A 54 13.78 -5.28 10.95
N THR A 55 13.60 -6.55 11.31
CA THR A 55 14.59 -7.61 11.10
C THR A 55 14.04 -8.62 10.11
N ASN A 56 14.80 -8.90 9.05
CA ASN A 56 14.42 -9.86 8.02
C ASN A 56 15.36 -11.06 8.04
N GLU A 57 14.78 -12.26 8.03
CA GLU A 57 15.51 -13.53 8.01
C GLU A 57 15.20 -14.31 6.75
N ALA A 58 16.14 -15.14 6.30
CA ALA A 58 15.94 -15.94 5.10
C ALA A 58 14.78 -16.93 5.30
N VAL A 59 13.79 -16.90 4.40
CA VAL A 59 12.66 -17.84 4.39
C VAL A 59 13.15 -19.26 4.11
N VAL A 60 14.14 -19.33 3.22
CA VAL A 60 14.69 -20.57 2.70
C VAL A 60 16.22 -20.51 2.76
N PRO A 61 16.90 -21.51 3.36
CA PRO A 61 18.36 -21.52 3.44
C PRO A 61 19.02 -21.41 2.07
N GLY A 62 19.88 -20.41 1.89
CA GLY A 62 20.62 -20.18 0.63
C GLY A 62 19.82 -19.46 -0.47
N SER A 63 18.57 -19.06 -0.22
CA SER A 63 17.82 -18.15 -1.09
C SER A 63 18.10 -16.70 -0.71
N ALA A 64 17.97 -15.79 -1.70
CA ALA A 64 17.91 -14.36 -1.44
C ALA A 64 16.55 -13.93 -0.82
N ALA A 65 15.57 -14.84 -0.76
CA ALA A 65 14.27 -14.56 -0.18
C ALA A 65 14.32 -14.46 1.34
N THR A 66 13.93 -13.30 1.88
CA THR A 66 13.81 -13.02 3.30
C THR A 66 12.37 -12.72 3.68
N ALA A 67 12.07 -12.61 4.97
CA ALA A 67 10.79 -12.13 5.45
C ALA A 67 10.95 -11.52 6.84
N THR A 68 10.06 -10.60 7.21
CA THR A 68 10.16 -9.88 8.47
C THR A 68 9.80 -10.76 9.66
N THR A 69 10.71 -10.89 10.61
CA THR A 69 10.53 -11.70 11.84
C THR A 69 10.39 -10.84 13.09
N LYS A 70 10.86 -9.58 13.06
CA LYS A 70 10.77 -8.65 14.17
C LYS A 70 10.52 -7.23 13.70
N ILE A 71 9.67 -6.50 14.42
CA ILE A 71 9.39 -5.08 14.21
C ILE A 71 9.55 -4.35 15.54
N THR A 72 10.34 -3.27 15.54
CA THR A 72 10.49 -2.35 16.67
C THR A 72 10.04 -0.96 16.22
N ILE A 73 9.13 -0.36 16.99
CA ILE A 73 8.59 0.98 16.75
C ILE A 73 8.88 1.83 17.99
N ILE A 74 9.52 2.97 17.79
CA ILE A 74 9.78 3.97 18.83
C ILE A 74 9.06 5.25 18.42
N ILE A 75 8.01 5.59 19.16
CA ILE A 75 7.38 6.91 19.12
C ILE A 75 8.25 7.79 20.02
N LYS A 76 9.09 8.62 19.39
CA LYS A 76 10.08 9.44 20.08
C LYS A 76 9.37 10.47 20.95
N GLY A 77 9.88 10.65 22.16
CA GLY A 77 9.42 11.73 23.04
C GLY A 77 9.86 13.11 22.53
N GLY A 78 9.75 14.12 23.39
CA GLY A 78 10.24 15.47 23.11
C GLY A 78 9.14 16.50 22.85
N SER A 79 7.88 16.13 23.07
CA SER A 79 6.77 17.08 23.20
C SER A 79 5.99 16.80 24.48
N ASP A 80 5.27 17.80 24.97
CA ASP A 80 4.35 17.64 26.12
C ASP A 80 3.17 16.70 25.81
N CYS A 81 3.01 16.28 24.55
CA CYS A 81 1.90 15.46 24.08
C CYS A 81 2.07 13.97 24.33
N ALA A 82 3.31 13.44 24.38
CA ALA A 82 3.51 12.02 24.65
C ALA A 82 4.92 11.74 25.17
N PRO A 83 5.06 10.96 26.26
CA PRO A 83 6.35 10.38 26.59
C PRO A 83 6.78 9.41 25.48
N GLU A 84 8.08 9.12 25.42
CA GLU A 84 8.59 8.11 24.51
C GLU A 84 7.90 6.75 24.76
N ARG A 85 7.51 6.06 23.69
CA ARG A 85 6.90 4.74 23.75
C ARG A 85 7.59 3.80 22.78
N THR A 86 7.95 2.62 23.28
CA THR A 86 8.56 1.55 22.49
C THR A 86 7.60 0.38 22.37
N TYR A 87 7.36 -0.05 21.15
CA TYR A 87 6.60 -1.24 20.80
C TYR A 87 7.49 -2.24 20.10
N GLU A 88 7.38 -3.51 20.47
CA GLU A 88 8.10 -4.60 19.84
C GLU A 88 7.16 -5.76 19.54
N ALA A 89 7.27 -6.29 18.33
CA ALA A 89 6.60 -7.51 17.91
C ALA A 89 7.63 -8.46 17.28
N ALA A 90 7.44 -9.74 17.55
CA ALA A 90 8.19 -10.83 16.93
C ALA A 90 7.19 -11.88 16.42
N VAL A 91 7.68 -12.82 15.60
CA VAL A 91 6.89 -14.01 15.24
C VAL A 91 6.38 -14.69 16.52
N ASP A 92 5.10 -15.04 16.52
CA ASP A 92 4.32 -15.64 17.60
C ASP A 92 4.10 -14.72 18.82
N SER A 93 4.47 -13.44 18.71
CA SER A 93 4.30 -12.44 19.76
C SER A 93 4.01 -11.06 19.18
N VAL A 94 2.74 -10.78 18.91
CA VAL A 94 2.22 -9.44 18.57
C VAL A 94 1.41 -8.90 19.77
N PRO A 95 2.06 -8.26 20.77
CA PRO A 95 1.39 -7.81 21.99
C PRO A 95 0.47 -6.62 21.71
N ALA A 96 -0.57 -6.47 22.53
CA ALA A 96 -1.47 -5.32 22.54
C ALA A 96 -1.04 -4.23 23.55
N SER A 97 0.27 -4.13 23.83
CA SER A 97 0.86 -3.19 24.78
C SER A 97 2.25 -2.76 24.32
N PHE A 98 2.71 -1.61 24.82
CA PHE A 98 4.10 -1.18 24.74
C PHE A 98 4.97 -2.05 25.64
N VAL A 99 6.30 -1.91 25.51
CA VAL A 99 7.30 -2.69 26.28
C VAL A 99 7.16 -2.46 27.80
N ASP A 100 6.67 -1.30 28.23
CA ASP A 100 6.38 -1.00 29.64
C ASP A 100 5.03 -1.53 30.13
N GLY A 101 4.30 -2.28 29.30
CA GLY A 101 2.99 -2.83 29.59
C GLY A 101 1.82 -1.86 29.42
N SER A 102 2.06 -0.60 29.08
CA SER A 102 0.98 0.37 28.86
C SER A 102 0.30 0.13 27.50
N GLN A 103 -0.99 0.42 27.39
CA GLN A 103 -1.72 0.37 26.11
C GLN A 103 -1.93 1.77 25.50
N TRP A 104 -1.63 2.80 26.28
CA TRP A 104 -1.79 4.21 25.90
C TRP A 104 -0.77 5.11 26.59
N GLY A 105 -0.64 6.35 26.12
CA GLY A 105 0.23 7.35 26.71
C GLY A 105 -0.09 8.77 26.26
N GLY A 106 0.39 9.73 27.06
CA GLY A 106 0.17 11.16 26.90
C GLY A 106 -0.95 11.71 27.80
N PRO A 107 -1.03 13.04 27.97
CA PRO A 107 -2.07 13.68 28.76
C PRO A 107 -3.43 13.56 28.07
N LEU A 108 -4.50 13.55 28.87
CA LEU A 108 -5.86 13.64 28.36
C LEU A 108 -6.17 15.08 27.94
N PRO A 109 -7.05 15.28 26.93
CA PRO A 109 -7.51 16.61 26.57
C PRO A 109 -8.15 17.35 27.77
N PRO A 110 -8.05 18.70 27.85
CA PRO A 110 -8.75 19.48 28.87
C PRO A 110 -10.26 19.17 28.90
N GLY A 111 -10.86 19.09 30.09
CA GLY A 111 -12.29 18.77 30.26
C GLY A 111 -12.64 17.29 30.23
N SER A 112 -11.65 16.41 30.13
CA SER A 112 -11.86 14.94 30.11
C SER A 112 -12.27 14.35 31.47
N SER A 113 -12.17 15.08 32.57
CA SER A 113 -12.43 14.56 33.94
C SER A 113 -13.85 14.04 34.19
N ALA A 114 -14.82 14.41 33.35
CA ALA A 114 -16.21 13.97 33.46
C ALA A 114 -16.56 12.77 32.55
N LEU A 115 -15.60 12.28 31.74
CA LEU A 115 -15.84 11.20 30.79
C LEU A 115 -15.58 9.82 31.42
N PRO A 116 -16.35 8.79 31.04
CA PRO A 116 -16.07 7.41 31.44
C PRO A 116 -14.73 6.93 30.88
N SER A 117 -14.02 6.06 31.60
CA SER A 117 -12.67 5.61 31.25
C SER A 117 -12.53 5.06 29.82
N SER A 118 -13.55 4.39 29.30
CA SER A 118 -13.57 3.88 27.91
C SER A 118 -13.56 5.00 26.86
N ALA A 119 -14.19 6.15 27.14
CA ALA A 119 -14.14 7.31 26.26
C ALA A 119 -12.75 8.00 26.33
N LEU A 120 -12.09 7.95 27.48
CA LEU A 120 -10.76 8.55 27.70
C LEU A 120 -9.67 7.86 26.88
N GLU A 121 -9.71 6.53 26.79
CA GLU A 121 -8.78 5.75 25.96
C GLU A 121 -8.85 6.15 24.47
N HIS A 122 -10.02 6.61 24.02
CA HIS A 122 -10.22 7.13 22.67
C HIS A 122 -9.84 8.60 22.50
N LEU A 123 -9.28 9.25 23.50
CA LEU A 123 -8.83 10.65 23.45
C LEU A 123 -7.33 10.81 23.68
N VAL A 124 -6.65 9.76 24.13
CA VAL A 124 -5.21 9.80 24.38
C VAL A 124 -4.38 10.01 23.10
N PRO A 125 -3.23 10.71 23.20
CA PRO A 125 -2.34 11.03 22.08
C PRO A 125 -1.72 9.82 21.39
N VAL A 126 -1.47 8.75 22.16
CA VAL A 126 -0.93 7.48 21.67
C VAL A 126 -1.72 6.34 22.27
N ARG A 127 -2.21 5.41 21.43
CA ARG A 127 -2.83 4.17 21.89
C ARG A 127 -2.53 3.00 20.97
N ILE A 128 -2.56 1.79 21.53
CA ILE A 128 -2.57 0.53 20.81
C ILE A 128 -4.00 -0.03 20.85
N VAL A 129 -4.48 -0.51 19.72
CA VAL A 129 -5.78 -1.17 19.59
C VAL A 129 -5.51 -2.60 19.11
N ASP A 130 -5.98 -3.56 19.90
CA ASP A 130 -5.99 -4.96 19.50
C ASP A 130 -7.12 -5.21 18.50
N LYS A 131 -6.77 -5.70 17.31
CA LYS A 131 -7.71 -5.98 16.22
C LYS A 131 -7.93 -7.47 16.03
N GLU A 132 -6.91 -8.27 16.31
CA GLU A 132 -6.94 -9.72 16.35
C GLU A 132 -5.90 -10.17 17.39
N PRO A 133 -6.35 -10.71 18.54
CA PRO A 133 -5.45 -11.00 19.66
C PRO A 133 -4.23 -11.83 19.27
N GLY A 134 -3.05 -11.32 19.62
CA GLY A 134 -1.76 -11.96 19.34
C GLY A 134 -1.35 -11.95 17.86
N ARG A 135 -2.13 -11.30 16.97
CA ARG A 135 -1.89 -11.34 15.53
C ARG A 135 -1.95 -10.00 14.83
N HIS A 136 -2.77 -9.04 15.28
CA HIS A 136 -2.95 -7.78 14.57
C HIS A 136 -3.23 -6.66 15.56
N VAL A 137 -2.36 -5.65 15.55
CA VAL A 137 -2.57 -4.41 16.31
C VAL A 137 -2.46 -3.18 15.41
N GLU A 138 -3.18 -2.15 15.82
CA GLU A 138 -3.06 -0.80 15.26
C GLU A 138 -2.53 0.15 16.35
N ILE A 139 -1.45 0.87 16.06
CA ILE A 139 -0.91 1.92 16.91
C ILE A 139 -1.32 3.26 16.34
N HIS A 140 -2.09 4.04 17.10
CA HIS A 140 -2.53 5.36 16.69
C HIS A 140 -1.79 6.43 17.48
N ALA A 141 -0.94 7.20 16.81
CA ALA A 141 -0.27 8.38 17.35
C ALA A 141 -0.95 9.64 16.81
N ARG A 142 -2.04 10.06 17.47
CA ARG A 142 -2.88 11.20 17.03
C ARG A 142 -2.13 12.52 16.99
N HIS A 143 -1.23 12.74 17.95
CA HIS A 143 -0.39 13.93 18.00
C HIS A 143 0.55 14.04 16.79
N LEU A 144 0.80 12.93 16.07
CA LEU A 144 1.55 12.88 14.81
C LEU A 144 0.65 12.69 13.57
N GLY A 145 -0.66 12.52 13.76
CA GLY A 145 -1.58 12.15 12.68
C GLY A 145 -1.30 10.75 12.09
N ALA A 146 -0.57 9.91 12.82
CA ALA A 146 -0.04 8.65 12.32
C ALA A 146 -0.87 7.43 12.77
N THR A 147 -0.99 6.45 11.87
CA THR A 147 -1.50 5.10 12.17
C THR A 147 -0.47 4.10 11.69
N LEU A 148 -0.06 3.17 12.55
CA LEU A 148 0.88 2.10 12.26
C LEU A 148 0.16 0.76 12.46
N ILE A 149 0.32 -0.16 11.53
CA ILE A 149 -0.28 -1.49 11.56
C ILE A 149 0.83 -2.51 11.65
N VAL A 150 0.74 -3.41 12.62
CA VAL A 150 1.61 -4.58 12.76
C VAL A 150 0.74 -5.81 12.76
N ARG A 151 1.04 -6.76 11.88
CA ARG A 151 0.26 -7.98 11.75
C ARG A 151 1.14 -9.20 11.49
N GLN A 152 0.86 -10.31 12.15
CA GLN A 152 1.42 -11.61 11.83
C GLN A 152 0.56 -12.35 10.80
N VAL A 153 1.18 -12.73 9.69
CA VAL A 153 0.60 -13.57 8.64
C VAL A 153 1.49 -14.80 8.45
N GLY A 154 0.91 -15.99 8.67
CA GLY A 154 1.71 -17.21 8.74
C GLY A 154 2.76 -17.08 9.86
N ARG A 155 4.03 -17.22 9.48
CA ARG A 155 5.18 -17.09 10.41
C ARG A 155 5.98 -15.80 10.23
N TYR A 156 5.39 -14.78 9.61
CA TYR A 156 6.08 -13.53 9.30
C TYR A 156 5.21 -12.33 9.68
N LEU A 157 5.85 -11.19 9.81
CA LEU A 157 5.20 -9.93 10.14
C LEU A 157 5.03 -9.07 8.87
N THR A 158 3.94 -8.34 8.82
CA THR A 158 3.68 -7.28 7.84
C THR A 158 3.54 -5.96 8.58
N PHE A 159 4.00 -4.89 7.94
CA PHE A 159 3.94 -3.53 8.45
C PHE A 159 3.26 -2.60 7.45
N ALA A 160 2.42 -1.69 7.95
CA ALA A 160 1.92 -0.56 7.19
C ALA A 160 1.91 0.71 8.04
N ALA A 161 2.14 1.85 7.42
CA ALA A 161 2.21 3.13 8.11
C ALA A 161 1.52 4.22 7.28
N LYS A 162 0.58 4.92 7.89
CA LYS A 162 -0.01 6.16 7.39
C LYS A 162 0.53 7.33 8.20
N LEU A 163 1.12 8.30 7.54
CA LEU A 163 1.61 9.54 8.18
C LEU A 163 1.22 10.76 7.33
N PRO A 164 1.08 11.94 7.95
CA PRO A 164 1.09 13.20 7.21
C PRO A 164 2.39 13.35 6.41
N ARG A 165 2.28 13.90 5.20
CA ARG A 165 3.38 13.94 4.23
C ARG A 165 4.59 14.74 4.72
N ASP A 166 4.33 15.86 5.37
CA ASP A 166 5.34 16.72 5.98
C ASP A 166 6.12 16.02 7.11
N ILE A 167 5.49 15.14 7.89
CA ILE A 167 6.15 14.30 8.91
C ILE A 167 6.93 13.15 8.25
N ALA A 168 6.31 12.48 7.28
CA ALA A 168 6.92 11.35 6.57
C ALA A 168 8.22 11.75 5.84
N GLN A 169 8.26 12.94 5.26
CA GLN A 169 9.37 13.42 4.44
C GLN A 169 10.53 14.05 5.23
N GLN A 170 10.41 14.28 6.54
CA GLN A 170 11.50 14.91 7.31
C GLN A 170 12.80 14.09 7.33
N GLY A 171 12.68 12.76 7.20
CA GLY A 171 13.84 11.89 7.13
C GLY A 171 14.56 11.92 5.77
N ALA A 172 13.97 12.53 4.73
CA ALA A 172 14.58 12.60 3.40
C ALA A 172 15.93 13.33 3.40
N GLY A 173 16.06 14.39 4.20
CA GLY A 173 17.29 15.20 4.32
C GLY A 173 18.30 14.69 5.34
N ARG A 174 17.99 13.62 6.09
CA ARG A 174 18.91 13.05 7.08
C ARG A 174 19.91 12.11 6.43
N GLU A 175 21.15 12.14 6.90
CA GLU A 175 22.15 11.12 6.58
C GLU A 175 21.72 9.77 7.18
N GLY A 176 21.91 8.68 6.44
CA GLY A 176 21.50 7.34 6.86
C GLY A 176 20.45 6.69 5.95
N LEU A 177 20.15 5.43 6.26
CA LEU A 177 19.19 4.60 5.54
C LEU A 177 17.78 4.82 6.08
N GLN A 178 16.79 4.90 5.20
CA GLN A 178 15.38 4.97 5.57
C GLN A 178 14.53 4.44 4.42
N LEU A 179 14.14 3.17 4.50
CA LEU A 179 13.55 2.46 3.36
C LEU A 179 12.23 3.10 2.90
N CYS A 180 11.33 3.48 3.82
CA CYS A 180 10.06 4.09 3.46
C CYS A 180 10.18 5.43 2.71
N VAL A 181 11.33 6.11 2.76
CA VAL A 181 11.56 7.38 2.06
C VAL A 181 12.45 7.20 0.83
N LYS A 182 13.58 6.50 0.99
CA LYS A 182 14.64 6.40 -0.02
C LYS A 182 14.56 5.12 -0.86
N GLY A 183 13.72 4.17 -0.47
CA GLY A 183 13.71 2.82 -1.01
C GLY A 183 14.91 2.00 -0.56
N CYS A 184 14.98 0.78 -1.06
CA CYS A 184 16.10 -0.12 -0.84
C CYS A 184 17.35 0.32 -1.60
N PRO A 185 18.56 0.15 -1.05
CA PRO A 185 19.80 0.33 -1.78
C PRO A 185 19.81 -0.50 -3.07
N ALA A 186 20.44 -0.03 -4.13
CA ALA A 186 20.44 -0.71 -5.42
C ALA A 186 20.97 -2.16 -5.35
N SER A 187 21.96 -2.42 -4.49
CA SER A 187 22.52 -3.76 -4.25
C SER A 187 21.55 -4.73 -3.55
N GLU A 188 20.52 -4.21 -2.90
CA GLU A 188 19.51 -4.99 -2.17
C GLU A 188 18.20 -5.15 -2.96
N ARG A 189 18.09 -4.54 -4.14
CA ARG A 189 16.88 -4.61 -4.99
C ARG A 189 16.85 -5.91 -5.78
N ILE A 190 15.66 -6.51 -5.85
CA ILE A 190 15.39 -7.72 -6.63
C ILE A 190 14.60 -7.35 -7.89
N ASP A 191 15.05 -7.87 -9.03
CA ASP A 191 14.31 -7.76 -10.29
C ASP A 191 13.20 -8.82 -10.37
N VAL A 192 12.01 -8.42 -9.94
CA VAL A 192 10.80 -9.25 -9.97
C VAL A 192 10.44 -9.68 -11.40
N ALA A 193 10.63 -8.80 -12.39
CA ALA A 193 10.21 -9.08 -13.76
C ALA A 193 11.00 -10.26 -14.34
N THR A 194 12.31 -10.32 -14.11
CA THR A 194 13.15 -11.46 -14.51
C THR A 194 12.63 -12.79 -13.95
N VAL A 195 12.18 -12.82 -12.68
CA VAL A 195 11.63 -14.04 -12.07
C VAL A 195 10.27 -14.40 -12.62
N LEU A 196 9.34 -13.43 -12.68
CA LEU A 196 8.00 -13.69 -13.17
C LEU A 196 8.03 -14.13 -14.63
N LEU A 197 8.75 -13.42 -15.48
CA LEU A 197 8.85 -13.68 -16.93
C LEU A 197 9.73 -14.87 -17.29
N GLY A 198 10.58 -15.34 -16.36
CA GLY A 198 11.61 -16.34 -16.67
C GLY A 198 12.64 -15.83 -17.68
N THR A 199 12.75 -14.52 -17.86
CA THR A 199 13.66 -13.88 -18.82
C THR A 199 14.97 -13.56 -18.12
N GLY A 200 15.98 -14.42 -18.28
CA GLY A 200 17.31 -14.20 -17.72
C GLY A 200 18.28 -15.30 -18.14
N HIS A 201 19.57 -14.97 -18.24
CA HIS A 201 20.61 -15.98 -18.46
C HIS A 201 20.99 -16.62 -17.12
N GLY A 202 20.72 -17.91 -16.99
CA GLY A 202 20.97 -18.64 -15.74
C GLY A 202 19.84 -18.48 -14.73
N ARG A 203 20.13 -18.84 -13.48
CA ARG A 203 19.11 -19.01 -12.46
C ARG A 203 19.15 -17.85 -11.46
N HIS A 204 17.98 -17.24 -11.23
CA HIS A 204 17.86 -16.06 -10.37
C HIS A 204 18.24 -16.39 -8.90
N PRO A 205 18.95 -15.50 -8.17
CA PRO A 205 19.38 -15.75 -6.79
C PRO A 205 18.25 -16.05 -5.79
N SER A 206 17.06 -15.49 -6.01
CA SER A 206 15.86 -15.77 -5.20
C SER A 206 15.18 -17.09 -5.52
N MET A 207 15.54 -17.76 -6.63
CA MET A 207 14.95 -19.04 -7.00
C MET A 207 15.63 -20.20 -6.28
N PRO A 208 14.88 -21.26 -5.93
CA PRO A 208 15.40 -22.44 -5.23
C PRO A 208 16.17 -23.43 -6.14
N SER A 209 17.08 -24.21 -5.54
CA SER A 209 17.99 -25.13 -6.27
C SER A 209 17.18 -26.17 -7.01
N SER A 210 17.33 -26.28 -8.34
CA SER A 210 16.65 -27.31 -9.12
C SER A 210 17.00 -28.65 -8.50
N GLY A 211 16.02 -29.31 -7.88
CA GLY A 211 16.20 -30.58 -7.17
C GLY A 211 16.53 -30.51 -5.67
N ARG A 212 16.52 -29.35 -5.01
CA ARG A 212 16.61 -29.28 -3.53
C ARG A 212 15.27 -28.90 -2.90
N PHE A 213 14.52 -29.96 -2.67
CA PHE A 213 13.70 -30.18 -1.51
C PHE A 213 14.14 -29.45 -0.22
N TYR A 214 13.30 -28.56 0.34
CA TYR A 214 13.54 -27.97 1.67
C TYR A 214 12.82 -28.75 2.76
N ARG A 215 13.48 -28.91 3.92
CA ARG A 215 12.84 -29.39 5.14
C ARG A 215 11.84 -28.32 5.58
N SER A 216 10.56 -28.61 5.43
CA SER A 216 9.50 -27.83 6.04
C SER A 216 9.76 -27.66 7.54
N GLN A 217 9.85 -26.42 8.03
CA GLN A 217 9.79 -26.13 9.46
C GLN A 217 8.33 -26.14 9.98
N THR A 218 7.36 -26.43 9.11
CA THR A 218 5.92 -26.29 9.36
C THR A 218 5.16 -27.61 9.37
N SER A 219 5.83 -28.77 9.24
CA SER A 219 5.18 -30.08 9.36
C SER A 219 5.79 -30.93 10.49
N GLU A 220 4.93 -31.48 11.36
CA GLU A 220 5.27 -32.55 12.32
C GLU A 220 5.84 -33.81 11.63
N SER A 221 5.76 -33.88 10.29
CA SER A 221 6.39 -34.90 9.47
C SER A 221 7.67 -34.37 8.78
N PRO A 222 8.86 -34.91 9.08
CA PRO A 222 10.15 -34.39 8.64
C PRO A 222 10.51 -34.63 7.15
N SER A 223 9.55 -35.03 6.30
CA SER A 223 9.78 -35.49 4.92
C SER A 223 9.02 -34.72 3.82
N SER A 224 8.34 -33.61 4.12
CA SER A 224 7.70 -32.80 3.07
C SER A 224 8.73 -31.83 2.46
N LEU A 225 8.94 -31.99 1.16
CA LEU A 225 9.97 -31.29 0.44
C LEU A 225 9.34 -30.11 -0.30
N VAL A 226 9.51 -28.89 0.20
CA VAL A 226 8.83 -27.72 -0.39
C VAL A 226 9.55 -27.28 -1.67
N LYS A 227 8.82 -27.26 -2.79
CA LYS A 227 9.27 -26.70 -4.08
C LYS A 227 8.50 -25.39 -4.29
N GLY A 228 9.19 -24.35 -4.78
CA GLY A 228 8.51 -23.13 -5.24
C GLY A 228 7.38 -23.47 -6.22
N MET A 229 6.25 -22.76 -6.13
CA MET A 229 5.08 -23.03 -6.96
C MET A 229 5.37 -22.76 -8.44
N THR A 230 4.66 -23.46 -9.34
CA THR A 230 4.69 -23.10 -10.76
C THR A 230 3.99 -21.75 -10.96
N ARG A 231 4.33 -21.04 -12.05
CA ARG A 231 3.74 -19.74 -12.37
C ARG A 231 2.20 -19.79 -12.40
N ASP A 232 1.63 -20.83 -13.02
CA ASP A 232 0.18 -20.98 -13.15
C ASP A 232 -0.50 -21.27 -11.80
N ALA A 233 0.11 -22.13 -10.97
CA ALA A 233 -0.40 -22.41 -9.62
C ALA A 233 -0.33 -21.18 -8.72
N ALA A 234 0.76 -20.42 -8.79
CA ALA A 234 0.93 -19.17 -8.06
C ALA A 234 -0.13 -18.14 -8.48
N LEU A 235 -0.33 -17.95 -9.80
CA LEU A 235 -1.35 -17.03 -10.32
C LEU A 235 -2.76 -17.44 -9.90
N ALA A 236 -3.09 -18.73 -9.95
CA ALA A 236 -4.40 -19.23 -9.52
C ALA A 236 -4.68 -18.90 -8.05
N LEU A 237 -3.72 -19.20 -7.16
CA LEU A 237 -3.87 -18.92 -5.73
C LEU A 237 -3.96 -17.42 -5.44
N CYS A 238 -3.12 -16.58 -6.05
CA CYS A 238 -3.16 -15.13 -5.85
C CYS A 238 -4.49 -14.51 -6.31
N ARG A 239 -5.15 -15.09 -7.32
CA ARG A 239 -6.44 -14.60 -7.81
C ARG A 239 -7.59 -14.85 -6.84
N GLU A 240 -7.51 -15.86 -5.99
CA GLU A 240 -8.54 -16.12 -4.96
C GLU A 240 -8.68 -14.94 -3.99
N TYR A 241 -7.62 -14.13 -3.82
CA TYR A 241 -7.60 -12.96 -2.95
C TYR A 241 -7.94 -11.63 -3.64
N ASN A 242 -8.32 -11.65 -4.92
CA ASN A 242 -8.62 -10.45 -5.72
C ASN A 242 -7.48 -9.40 -5.68
N LEU A 243 -6.23 -9.88 -5.75
CA LEU A 243 -5.06 -9.01 -5.75
C LEU A 243 -4.93 -8.28 -7.09
N THR A 244 -4.46 -7.03 -7.03
CA THR A 244 -4.23 -6.21 -8.22
C THR A 244 -2.82 -5.61 -8.24
N ASP A 245 -2.41 -5.16 -9.42
CA ASP A 245 -1.19 -4.39 -9.64
C ASP A 245 0.05 -5.06 -9.04
N TYR A 246 0.79 -4.35 -8.21
CA TYR A 246 2.02 -4.87 -7.61
C TYR A 246 1.74 -5.89 -6.49
N TYR A 247 0.56 -5.88 -5.86
CA TYR A 247 0.17 -6.91 -4.87
C TYR A 247 -0.02 -8.28 -5.53
N LEU A 248 -0.52 -8.30 -6.77
CA LEU A 248 -0.62 -9.53 -7.55
C LEU A 248 0.78 -10.05 -7.93
N ASP A 249 1.64 -9.17 -8.42
CA ASP A 249 3.00 -9.55 -8.82
C ASP A 249 3.84 -10.05 -7.64
N SER A 250 3.73 -9.36 -6.50
CA SER A 250 4.42 -9.70 -5.26
C SER A 250 3.99 -11.08 -4.75
N CYS A 251 2.68 -11.32 -4.71
CA CYS A 251 2.12 -12.62 -4.34
C CYS A 251 2.67 -13.74 -5.23
N MET A 252 2.66 -13.54 -6.56
CA MET A 252 3.18 -14.55 -7.47
C MET A 252 4.67 -14.80 -7.28
N PHE A 253 5.44 -13.74 -7.10
CA PHE A 253 6.88 -13.82 -6.86
C PHE A 253 7.19 -14.63 -5.58
N ASP A 254 6.52 -14.32 -4.48
CA ASP A 254 6.72 -15.01 -3.20
C ASP A 254 6.39 -16.50 -3.32
N LEU A 255 5.25 -16.85 -3.92
CA LEU A 255 4.83 -18.25 -4.08
C LEU A 255 5.81 -19.03 -4.98
N MET A 256 6.33 -18.41 -6.04
CA MET A 256 7.29 -19.04 -6.95
C MET A 256 8.67 -19.24 -6.30
N THR A 257 9.10 -18.32 -5.44
CA THR A 257 10.42 -18.35 -4.81
C THR A 257 10.45 -19.17 -3.51
N THR A 258 9.38 -19.11 -2.72
CA THR A 258 9.32 -19.73 -1.38
C THR A 258 8.49 -21.03 -1.36
N GLY A 259 7.43 -21.12 -2.16
CA GLY A 259 6.44 -22.19 -2.09
C GLY A 259 5.50 -22.12 -0.87
N ASP A 260 5.57 -21.07 -0.06
CA ASP A 260 4.73 -20.91 1.15
C ASP A 260 3.43 -20.15 0.81
N PRO A 261 2.25 -20.79 0.90
CA PRO A 261 0.98 -20.15 0.55
C PRO A 261 0.63 -18.96 1.44
N SER A 262 1.21 -18.82 2.63
CA SER A 262 0.90 -17.71 3.54
C SER A 262 1.25 -16.34 2.98
N PHE A 263 2.16 -16.27 2.01
CA PHE A 263 2.50 -15.04 1.31
C PHE A 263 1.36 -14.49 0.45
N SER A 264 0.46 -15.34 -0.05
CA SER A 264 -0.77 -14.86 -0.73
C SER A 264 -1.68 -14.06 0.22
N LEU A 265 -1.81 -14.54 1.47
CA LEU A 265 -2.52 -13.83 2.51
C LEU A 265 -1.78 -12.56 2.94
N ALA A 266 -0.44 -12.56 2.95
CA ALA A 266 0.36 -11.38 3.30
C ALA A 266 0.12 -10.24 2.30
N ALA A 267 0.15 -10.54 1.00
CA ALA A 267 -0.18 -9.58 -0.05
C ALA A 267 -1.64 -9.07 0.05
N SER A 268 -2.59 -9.96 0.34
CA SER A 268 -4.01 -9.59 0.54
C SER A 268 -4.20 -8.63 1.71
N ARG A 269 -3.53 -8.91 2.84
CA ARG A 269 -3.58 -8.05 4.01
C ARG A 269 -2.92 -6.70 3.77
N ALA A 270 -1.79 -6.66 3.05
CA ALA A 270 -1.15 -5.40 2.67
C ALA A 270 -2.04 -4.54 1.74
N GLN A 271 -2.71 -5.15 0.75
CA GLN A 271 -3.67 -4.45 -0.10
C GLN A 271 -4.85 -3.90 0.72
N SER A 272 -5.39 -4.68 1.65
CA SER A 272 -6.45 -4.25 2.56
C SER A 272 -6.01 -3.08 3.44
N ASP A 273 -4.79 -3.12 3.98
CA ASP A 273 -4.24 -2.05 4.81
C ASP A 273 -4.12 -0.76 3.98
N TYR A 274 -3.58 -0.84 2.77
CA TYR A 274 -3.47 0.31 1.86
C TYR A 274 -4.84 0.97 1.59
N LEU A 275 -5.86 0.17 1.28
CA LEU A 275 -7.22 0.65 1.03
C LEU A 275 -7.87 1.25 2.29
N SER A 276 -7.58 0.70 3.47
CA SER A 276 -8.15 1.20 4.74
C SER A 276 -7.47 2.49 5.23
N LEU A 277 -6.17 2.63 4.98
CA LEU A 277 -5.37 3.76 5.46
C LEU A 277 -5.53 5.00 4.58
N LEU A 278 -5.85 4.83 3.30
CA LEU A 278 -5.96 5.91 2.33
C LEU A 278 -7.34 5.91 1.65
N PRO A 279 -8.20 6.91 1.93
CA PRO A 279 -9.53 7.00 1.33
C PRO A 279 -9.54 7.02 -0.21
N ASP A 280 -8.50 7.62 -0.82
CA ASP A 280 -8.38 7.72 -2.29
C ASP A 280 -7.51 6.61 -2.92
N ALA A 281 -7.12 5.60 -2.14
CA ALA A 281 -6.20 4.55 -2.60
C ALA A 281 -6.73 3.79 -3.83
N ALA A 282 -8.03 3.54 -3.90
CA ALA A 282 -8.66 2.81 -4.99
C ALA A 282 -8.46 3.47 -6.36
N TYR A 283 -8.29 4.80 -6.40
CA TYR A 283 -8.05 5.55 -7.65
C TYR A 283 -6.58 5.57 -8.07
N ARG A 284 -5.66 5.17 -7.19
CA ARG A 284 -4.21 5.16 -7.45
C ARG A 284 -3.72 3.81 -7.97
N LEU A 285 -4.47 2.74 -7.73
CA LEU A 285 -4.22 1.42 -8.28
C LEU A 285 -4.71 1.38 -9.74
N ALA A 286 -3.91 0.78 -10.62
CA ALA A 286 -4.30 0.60 -12.02
C ALA A 286 -5.29 -0.57 -12.20
N ASN A 287 -5.58 -1.30 -11.11
CA ASN A 287 -6.52 -2.43 -11.07
C ASN A 287 -6.14 -3.53 -12.06
N ARG A 288 -4.85 -3.72 -12.33
CA ARG A 288 -4.34 -4.77 -13.20
C ARG A 288 -4.51 -6.13 -12.53
N THR A 289 -5.14 -7.07 -13.23
CA THR A 289 -5.42 -8.45 -12.75
C THR A 289 -4.62 -9.52 -13.51
N TRP A 290 -3.66 -9.10 -14.33
CA TRP A 290 -2.71 -9.96 -15.03
C TRP A 290 -1.27 -9.65 -14.60
N PRO A 291 -0.39 -10.66 -14.46
CA PRO A 291 0.98 -10.44 -14.00
C PRO A 291 1.84 -9.67 -15.00
N LEU A 292 2.97 -9.13 -14.54
CA LEU A 292 3.94 -8.47 -15.42
C LEU A 292 4.30 -9.36 -16.63
N GLY A 293 4.38 -8.68 -17.78
CA GLY A 293 4.65 -9.23 -19.12
C GLY A 293 3.71 -10.33 -19.62
N ALA A 294 2.61 -10.62 -18.93
CA ALA A 294 1.44 -11.16 -19.62
C ALA A 294 0.84 -10.00 -20.43
N SER A 295 1.15 -9.93 -21.72
CA SER A 295 0.39 -9.06 -22.63
C SER A 295 -1.06 -9.49 -22.50
N GLY A 296 -1.90 -8.61 -21.93
CA GLY A 296 -3.34 -8.81 -21.97
C GLY A 296 -3.70 -9.06 -23.42
N SER A 297 -4.19 -10.26 -23.73
CA SER A 297 -4.86 -10.50 -24.99
C SER A 297 -6.16 -9.71 -24.96
N SER A 298 -6.07 -8.39 -25.10
CA SER A 298 -7.18 -7.57 -25.57
C SER A 298 -7.29 -7.85 -27.06
N SER A 299 -7.95 -8.96 -27.39
CA SER A 299 -8.46 -9.19 -28.72
C SER A 299 -9.37 -8.03 -29.11
N THR A 300 -9.00 -7.37 -30.20
CA THR A 300 -9.85 -6.64 -31.15
C THR A 300 -10.64 -5.43 -30.65
N ALA A 301 -10.04 -4.24 -30.84
CA ALA A 301 -10.74 -3.16 -31.51
C ALA A 301 -9.76 -2.46 -32.46
N SER A 302 -9.58 -3.02 -33.65
CA SER A 302 -8.98 -2.29 -34.76
C SER A 302 -9.94 -1.17 -35.15
N ARG A 303 -9.78 0.01 -34.56
CA ARG A 303 -10.19 1.25 -35.24
C ARG A 303 -9.07 1.60 -36.20
N GLY A 304 -9.21 1.09 -37.42
CA GLY A 304 -8.41 1.52 -38.56
C GLY A 304 -8.47 3.04 -38.66
N SER A 305 -7.34 3.68 -38.40
CA SER A 305 -7.12 5.08 -38.75
C SER A 305 -6.50 5.05 -40.14
N LEU A 306 -7.34 5.16 -41.17
CA LEU A 306 -6.88 5.45 -42.52
C LEU A 306 -6.28 6.86 -42.52
N SER A 307 -4.95 6.94 -42.46
CA SER A 307 -4.19 8.16 -42.74
C SER A 307 -4.15 8.36 -44.26
N LEU A 308 -5.05 9.17 -44.79
CA LEU A 308 -4.93 9.72 -46.14
C LEU A 308 -4.06 10.97 -46.08
N SER A 309 -2.79 10.80 -46.45
CA SER A 309 -1.88 11.89 -46.82
C SER A 309 -2.35 12.49 -48.15
N ALA A 310 -2.89 13.71 -48.13
CA ALA A 310 -3.18 14.48 -49.34
C ALA A 310 -2.09 15.53 -49.55
N SER A 311 -1.24 15.26 -50.54
CA SER A 311 -0.22 16.14 -51.09
C SER A 311 -0.89 17.28 -51.87
N SER A 312 -0.41 18.51 -51.66
CA SER A 312 -0.80 19.71 -52.36
C SER A 312 -0.25 19.74 -53.80
N SER A 313 -1.10 20.01 -54.78
CA SER A 313 -0.71 20.45 -56.13
C SER A 313 -1.85 21.26 -56.75
N ALA A 314 -1.50 22.42 -57.30
CA ALA A 314 -2.37 23.46 -57.82
C ALA A 314 -2.96 23.15 -59.20
N ALA A 315 -4.16 23.67 -59.49
CA ALA A 315 -4.57 24.10 -60.83
C ALA A 315 -5.87 24.95 -60.78
N SER A 316 -5.95 25.89 -61.71
CA SER A 316 -6.80 27.08 -61.71
C SER A 316 -8.17 26.92 -62.39
N SER A 317 -9.09 27.81 -61.97
CA SER A 317 -10.17 28.49 -62.74
C SER A 317 -11.28 27.67 -63.44
N VAL A 318 -12.54 28.04 -63.18
CA VAL A 318 -13.45 28.80 -64.08
C VAL A 318 -14.89 28.79 -63.50
N PHE A 319 -15.50 29.98 -63.39
CA PHE A 319 -16.92 30.25 -63.09
C PHE A 319 -17.81 30.05 -64.35
N PRO A 320 -19.13 29.79 -64.23
CA PRO A 320 -20.09 30.92 -64.25
C PRO A 320 -21.37 30.78 -63.38
N SER A 321 -22.00 31.95 -63.26
CA SER A 321 -23.16 32.46 -62.52
C SER A 321 -24.52 31.77 -62.64
N ALA A 322 -25.38 31.94 -61.61
CA ALA A 322 -26.71 32.60 -61.64
C ALA A 322 -27.46 32.38 -60.29
N VAL A 323 -27.63 33.38 -59.42
CA VAL A 323 -28.81 34.26 -59.21
C VAL A 323 -30.11 33.54 -58.77
N ARG A 324 -30.54 33.71 -57.50
CA ARG A 324 -31.80 34.40 -57.09
C ARG A 324 -32.01 34.46 -55.56
N GLU A 325 -32.63 35.56 -55.14
CA GLU A 325 -33.21 35.93 -53.82
C GLU A 325 -34.25 34.88 -53.33
N ALA A 326 -34.74 34.80 -52.09
CA ALA A 326 -35.13 35.85 -51.14
C ALA A 326 -35.54 35.28 -49.75
N HIS A 327 -35.61 36.18 -48.76
CA HIS A 327 -36.51 36.25 -47.58
C HIS A 327 -36.67 35.11 -46.55
N GLY A 328 -36.47 35.46 -45.27
CA GLY A 328 -37.37 35.04 -44.15
C GLY A 328 -36.69 34.43 -42.91
N PRO A 329 -37.23 34.59 -41.69
CA PRO A 329 -36.43 34.94 -40.51
C PRO A 329 -36.31 33.84 -39.42
N GLY A 330 -35.42 34.06 -38.45
CA GLY A 330 -35.64 33.64 -37.05
C GLY A 330 -34.72 32.56 -36.47
N ARG A 331 -33.74 32.98 -35.66
CA ARG A 331 -33.10 32.18 -34.58
C ARG A 331 -33.96 32.27 -33.31
N PRO A 332 -33.95 31.29 -32.37
CA PRO A 332 -32.88 31.18 -31.34
C PRO A 332 -32.46 29.72 -31.02
N SER A 333 -31.16 29.43 -30.87
CA SER A 333 -30.35 29.40 -29.63
C SER A 333 -30.75 28.35 -28.58
N ILE A 334 -29.84 27.39 -28.38
CA ILE A 334 -29.89 26.18 -27.52
C ILE A 334 -29.62 26.55 -26.05
N ILE A 335 -30.52 27.31 -25.42
CA ILE A 335 -30.48 27.59 -23.96
C ILE A 335 -31.77 27.14 -23.24
N THR A 336 -32.71 26.52 -23.95
CA THR A 336 -33.99 26.06 -23.36
C THR A 336 -34.12 24.54 -23.38
N VAL A 337 -33.18 23.82 -22.76
CA VAL A 337 -33.34 22.37 -22.46
C VAL A 337 -32.92 22.00 -21.03
N CYS A 338 -32.26 22.87 -20.27
CA CYS A 338 -31.75 22.51 -18.93
C CYS A 338 -32.62 22.88 -17.72
N LEU A 339 -33.82 23.43 -17.88
CA LEU A 339 -34.63 23.90 -16.73
C LEU A 339 -35.92 23.10 -16.44
N VAL A 340 -36.15 21.96 -17.09
CA VAL A 340 -37.34 21.13 -16.83
C VAL A 340 -37.02 19.79 -16.13
N PHE A 341 -35.75 19.42 -15.96
CA PHE A 341 -35.36 18.14 -15.35
C PHE A 341 -34.99 18.20 -13.85
N VAL A 342 -34.98 19.38 -13.24
CA VAL A 342 -34.60 19.56 -11.82
C VAL A 342 -35.79 19.56 -10.86
N TRP A 343 -37.03 19.40 -11.36
CA TRP A 343 -38.25 19.47 -10.53
C TRP A 343 -38.96 18.14 -10.24
N THR A 344 -38.37 17.00 -10.58
CA THR A 344 -39.01 15.67 -10.40
C THR A 344 -38.26 14.66 -9.53
N LEU A 345 -37.23 15.08 -8.77
CA LEU A 345 -36.52 14.18 -7.85
C LEU A 345 -36.32 14.72 -6.41
N MET A 346 -36.89 15.88 -6.07
CA MET A 346 -36.98 16.38 -4.68
C MET A 346 -38.39 16.17 -4.09
N SER A 347 -38.95 14.96 -4.18
CA SER A 347 -40.20 14.61 -3.48
C SER A 347 -40.23 13.19 -2.91
N LEU A 348 -39.06 12.57 -2.73
CA LEU A 348 -38.95 11.26 -2.06
C LEU A 348 -37.88 11.31 -0.96
N TRP A 349 -38.12 12.15 0.06
CA TRP A 349 -37.69 11.82 1.43
C TRP A 349 -38.55 12.53 2.47
N ASN A 350 -39.47 11.73 3.04
CA ASN A 350 -39.92 11.63 4.44
C ASN A 350 -40.56 12.87 5.12
N PRO A 351 -41.54 12.69 6.06
CA PRO A 351 -41.30 11.88 7.26
C PRO A 351 -42.54 11.22 7.96
N LEU A 352 -42.26 10.47 9.04
CA LEU A 352 -43.13 10.08 10.18
C LEU A 352 -44.12 8.91 10.03
N ARG A 353 -43.66 7.71 10.40
CA ARG A 353 -44.33 6.87 11.42
C ARG A 353 -43.34 5.93 12.09
#